data_AF-A0A7J2SPT9-F1
#
_entry.id   AF-A0A7J2SPT9-F1
#
_cell.length_a   1.000
_cell.length_b   1.000
_cell.length_c   1.000
_cell.angle_alpha   90.00
_cell.angle_beta   90.00
_cell.angle_gamma   90.00
#
_symmetry.space_group_name_H-M   'P 1'
#
loop_
_entity.id
_entity.type
_entity.pdbx_description
1 polymer ?
#
loop_
_entity_poly.entity_id
_entity_poly.type
_entity_poly.pdbx_seq_one_letter_code
_entity_poly.pdbx_strand_id
1 'polypeptide(L)'
;MVSKKPVTMLFISIIILSFIPIFPQSAASGIESLPFKQAITVPIDTSWDEAKHQPIDIRIEFTNPCWAKNETLHSVRVCYDDGTGLTEIESQIYGLEFIDNSHIKACNLVFLIPAEANGKEKYYVLYDDSETPPPNYPDHLKVEDT
;
A
#
# COMPACT_ATOMS: atom_id res chain seq x y z
N MET A 1 40.59 20.11 67.20
CA MET A 1 39.77 18.96 66.73
C MET A 1 38.85 19.46 65.62
N VAL A 2 39.26 19.34 64.35
CA VAL A 2 38.39 19.51 63.17
C VAL A 2 38.90 18.55 62.10
N SER A 3 38.13 17.49 61.86
CA SER A 3 38.42 16.47 60.85
C SER A 3 37.91 16.97 59.48
N LYS A 4 38.80 17.10 58.50
CA LYS A 4 38.42 17.32 57.10
C LYS A 4 38.25 15.96 56.44
N LYS A 5 37.03 15.59 56.07
CA LYS A 5 36.74 14.40 55.25
C LYS A 5 37.01 14.74 53.77
N PRO A 6 37.62 13.86 52.97
CA PRO A 6 37.70 14.06 51.53
C PRO A 6 36.35 13.77 50.88
N VAL A 7 35.89 14.70 50.04
CA VAL A 7 34.73 14.51 49.15
C VAL A 7 35.22 13.72 47.94
N THR A 8 34.92 12.43 47.90
CA THR A 8 35.16 11.59 46.72
C THR A 8 34.02 11.84 45.73
N MET A 9 34.29 12.58 44.66
CA MET A 9 33.33 12.93 43.62
C MET A 9 33.19 11.76 42.63
N LEU A 10 32.08 11.04 42.71
CA LEU A 10 31.72 9.92 41.84
C LEU A 10 31.12 10.47 40.53
N PHE A 11 31.91 10.56 39.45
CA PHE A 11 31.39 10.83 38.10
C PHE A 11 31.10 9.49 37.41
N ILE A 12 29.88 8.98 37.57
CA ILE A 12 29.43 7.79 36.83
C ILE A 12 28.12 8.15 36.11
N SER A 13 28.09 7.85 34.81
CA SER A 13 26.90 7.63 33.98
C SER A 13 26.27 8.82 33.22
N ILE A 14 26.93 9.35 32.17
CA ILE A 14 26.25 10.02 31.04
C ILE A 14 26.94 9.70 29.68
N ILE A 15 27.29 8.45 29.38
CA ILE A 15 27.84 8.07 28.05
C ILE A 15 27.15 6.82 27.46
N ILE A 16 25.88 6.55 27.82
CA ILE A 16 25.13 5.40 27.25
C ILE A 16 23.87 5.85 26.48
N LEU A 17 23.55 7.14 26.42
CA LEU A 17 22.38 7.64 25.66
C LEU A 17 22.67 8.07 24.21
N SER A 18 23.92 8.03 23.75
CA SER A 18 24.30 8.57 22.42
C SER A 18 24.30 7.55 21.28
N PHE A 19 23.87 6.30 21.53
CA PHE A 19 23.81 5.24 20.52
C PHE A 19 22.39 4.70 20.32
N ILE A 20 21.38 5.58 20.34
CA ILE A 20 20.11 5.22 19.71
C ILE A 20 20.34 5.43 18.20
N PRO A 21 20.41 4.36 17.38
CA PRO A 21 20.34 4.55 15.94
C PRO A 21 19.00 5.23 15.66
N ILE A 22 19.05 6.49 15.22
CA ILE A 22 17.92 7.15 14.59
C ILE A 22 17.74 6.39 13.28
N PHE A 23 16.95 5.32 13.30
CA PHE A 23 16.41 4.78 12.07
C PHE A 23 15.59 5.90 11.45
N PRO A 24 15.89 6.34 10.22
CA PRO A 24 14.91 7.12 9.49
C PRO A 24 13.68 6.23 9.39
N GLN A 25 12.65 6.55 10.16
CA GLN A 25 11.33 6.02 9.92
C GLN A 25 10.95 6.59 8.56
N SER A 26 11.15 5.80 7.50
CA SER A 26 10.53 6.08 6.22
C SER A 26 9.07 6.30 6.55
N ALA A 27 8.55 7.50 6.26
CA ALA A 27 7.11 7.68 6.18
C ALA A 27 6.60 6.49 5.38
N ALA A 28 5.73 5.69 5.96
CA ALA A 28 5.23 4.47 5.32
C ALA A 28 4.43 4.91 4.09
N SER A 29 5.10 5.22 2.98
CA SER A 29 4.50 5.59 1.70
C SER A 29 4.05 4.34 0.94
N GLY A 30 3.62 3.33 1.70
CA GLY A 30 3.09 2.08 1.21
C GLY A 30 1.61 1.99 1.53
N ILE A 31 0.97 0.93 1.02
CA ILE A 31 -0.45 0.62 1.19
C ILE A 31 -0.96 0.72 2.65
N GLU A 32 -0.07 0.52 3.63
CA GLU A 32 -0.37 0.63 5.07
C GLU A 32 -0.81 2.03 5.54
N SER A 33 -0.51 3.07 4.76
CA SER A 33 -0.92 4.44 5.07
C SER A 33 -2.31 4.80 4.55
N LEU A 34 -2.88 3.99 3.65
CA LEU A 34 -4.16 4.28 3.02
C LEU A 34 -5.29 3.97 4.02
N PRO A 35 -6.16 4.94 4.35
CA PRO A 35 -7.12 4.82 5.44
C PRO A 35 -8.29 3.89 5.11
N PHE A 36 -8.61 3.72 3.83
CA PHE A 36 -9.75 2.92 3.39
C PHE A 36 -9.29 1.58 2.83
N LYS A 37 -9.91 0.50 3.33
CA LYS A 37 -9.73 -0.87 2.85
C LYS A 37 -11.11 -1.46 2.58
N GLN A 38 -11.36 -1.85 1.34
CA GLN A 38 -12.62 -2.46 0.90
C GLN A 38 -12.32 -3.81 0.26
N ALA A 39 -13.01 -4.86 0.72
CA ALA A 39 -12.88 -6.19 0.11
C ALA A 39 -13.47 -6.19 -1.30
N ILE A 40 -12.82 -6.89 -2.23
CA ILE A 40 -13.32 -7.09 -3.59
C ILE A 40 -13.50 -8.58 -3.86
N THR A 41 -14.54 -8.92 -4.61
CA THR A 41 -14.80 -10.30 -5.01
C THR A 41 -14.22 -10.56 -6.39
N VAL A 42 -13.32 -11.53 -6.47
CA VAL A 42 -12.77 -12.02 -7.74
C VAL A 42 -13.78 -12.98 -8.36
N PRO A 43 -14.17 -12.81 -9.64
CA PRO A 43 -15.24 -13.56 -10.28
C PRO A 43 -14.82 -14.94 -10.82
N ILE A 44 -13.66 -15.45 -10.39
CA ILE A 44 -13.12 -16.77 -10.79
C ILE A 44 -12.59 -17.51 -9.56
N ASP A 45 -12.55 -18.85 -9.65
CA ASP A 45 -11.93 -19.69 -8.63
C ASP A 45 -10.41 -19.65 -8.79
N THR A 46 -9.73 -18.95 -7.88
CA THR A 46 -8.27 -18.79 -7.90
C THR A 46 -7.51 -20.00 -7.37
N SER A 47 -8.20 -21.09 -6.99
CA SER A 47 -7.56 -22.38 -6.69
C SER A 47 -7.12 -23.15 -7.94
N TRP A 48 -7.59 -22.75 -9.13
CA TRP A 48 -7.24 -23.39 -10.39
C TRP A 48 -5.90 -22.87 -10.92
N ASP A 49 -5.07 -23.76 -11.45
CA ASP A 49 -3.75 -23.38 -11.99
C ASP A 49 -3.91 -22.43 -13.19
N GLU A 50 -4.96 -22.64 -14.00
CA GLU A 50 -5.31 -21.83 -15.16
C GLU A 50 -5.77 -20.41 -14.81
N ALA A 51 -6.15 -20.15 -13.55
CA ALA A 51 -6.54 -18.82 -13.07
C ALA A 51 -5.31 -17.90 -12.89
N LYS A 52 -4.12 -18.46 -12.70
CA LYS A 52 -2.89 -17.69 -12.49
C LYS A 52 -2.58 -16.84 -13.71
N HIS A 53 -2.22 -15.59 -13.47
CA HIS A 53 -1.98 -14.57 -14.50
C HIS A 53 -3.19 -14.24 -15.38
N GLN A 54 -4.39 -14.75 -15.07
CA GLN A 54 -5.60 -14.31 -15.77
C GLN A 54 -5.92 -12.87 -15.36
N PRO A 55 -6.37 -12.04 -16.31
CA PRO A 55 -6.84 -10.71 -16.01
C PRO A 55 -8.19 -10.77 -15.29
N ILE A 56 -8.31 -10.00 -14.22
CA ILE A 56 -9.58 -9.65 -13.60
C ILE A 56 -9.94 -8.26 -14.08
N ASP A 57 -11.15 -8.10 -14.59
CA ASP A 57 -11.74 -6.80 -14.93
C ASP A 57 -13.10 -6.70 -14.26
N ILE A 58 -13.20 -5.80 -13.27
CA ILE A 58 -14.40 -5.64 -12.45
C ILE A 58 -14.70 -4.16 -12.23
N ARG A 59 -15.99 -3.83 -12.09
CA ARG A 59 -16.42 -2.52 -11.63
C ARG A 59 -16.40 -2.46 -10.11
N ILE A 60 -15.77 -1.43 -9.56
CA ILE A 60 -15.75 -1.13 -8.13
C ILE A 60 -16.56 0.14 -7.88
N GLU A 61 -17.44 0.09 -6.88
CA GLU A 61 -18.06 1.25 -6.27
C GLU A 61 -17.40 1.48 -4.91
N PHE A 62 -16.87 2.68 -4.67
CA PHE A 62 -16.14 3.00 -3.45
C PHE A 62 -17.12 3.35 -2.32
N THR A 63 -16.88 2.77 -1.15
CA THR A 63 -17.67 3.06 0.06
C THR A 63 -17.48 4.51 0.54
N ASN A 64 -16.27 5.07 0.38
CA ASN A 64 -15.92 6.46 0.67
C ASN A 64 -15.47 7.14 -0.63
N PRO A 65 -15.47 8.48 -0.73
CA PRO A 65 -14.86 9.17 -1.87
C PRO A 65 -13.42 8.69 -2.09
N CYS A 66 -13.07 8.35 -3.34
CA CYS A 66 -11.73 7.93 -3.69
C CYS A 66 -11.04 9.05 -4.46
N TRP A 67 -9.89 9.51 -3.99
CA TRP A 67 -9.09 10.49 -4.69
C TRP A 67 -8.56 9.94 -6.02
N ALA A 68 -8.94 10.60 -7.11
CA ALA A 68 -8.46 10.32 -8.45
C ALA A 68 -8.67 11.56 -9.33
N LYS A 69 -7.60 12.05 -9.96
CA LYS A 69 -7.66 13.10 -11.00
C LYS A 69 -7.81 12.50 -12.40
N ASN A 70 -7.23 11.31 -12.61
CA ASN A 70 -7.30 10.52 -13.85
C ASN A 70 -6.78 9.09 -13.58
N GLU A 71 -6.64 8.29 -14.64
CA GLU A 71 -6.21 6.89 -14.60
C GLU A 71 -4.75 6.69 -14.14
N THR A 72 -3.93 7.74 -14.08
CA THR A 72 -2.53 7.67 -13.64
C THR A 72 -2.26 8.40 -12.33
N LEU A 73 -3.14 9.31 -11.92
CA LEU A 73 -3.07 10.10 -10.70
C LEU A 73 -4.25 9.76 -9.79
N HIS A 74 -4.08 8.71 -8.98
CA HIS A 74 -5.12 8.20 -8.08
C HIS A 74 -4.55 7.47 -6.86
N SER A 75 -5.40 7.29 -5.84
CA SER A 75 -5.06 6.58 -4.60
C SER A 75 -5.35 5.07 -4.63
N VAL A 76 -6.09 4.58 -5.63
CA VAL A 76 -6.44 3.15 -5.76
C VAL A 76 -5.20 2.26 -5.77
N ARG A 77 -5.18 1.24 -4.90
CA ARG A 77 -4.20 0.14 -4.82
C ARG A 77 -4.94 -1.18 -4.68
N VAL A 78 -4.48 -2.21 -5.39
CA VAL A 78 -5.01 -3.57 -5.23
C VAL A 78 -4.05 -4.37 -4.38
N CYS A 79 -4.59 -5.13 -3.45
CA CYS A 79 -3.79 -6.00 -2.59
C CYS A 79 -4.47 -7.36 -2.45
N TYR A 80 -3.68 -8.41 -2.26
CA TYR A 80 -4.16 -9.67 -1.74
C TYR A 80 -3.54 -9.97 -0.38
N ASP A 81 -4.22 -10.80 0.40
CA ASP A 81 -3.79 -11.30 1.71
C ASP A 81 -3.91 -12.82 1.72
N ASP A 82 -2.78 -13.51 1.80
CA ASP A 82 -2.67 -14.97 1.87
C ASP A 82 -2.54 -15.51 3.31
N GLY A 83 -2.70 -14.63 4.30
CA GLY A 83 -2.49 -14.91 5.72
C GLY A 83 -1.13 -14.46 6.26
N THR A 84 -0.22 -13.95 5.41
CA THR A 84 1.09 -13.41 5.84
C THR A 84 1.10 -11.88 5.94
N GLY A 85 0.10 -11.21 5.40
CA GLY A 85 0.01 -9.75 5.33
C GLY A 85 -0.54 -9.30 3.97
N LEU A 86 -0.69 -7.98 3.80
CA LEU A 86 -1.10 -7.42 2.52
C LEU A 86 0.09 -7.34 1.57
N THR A 87 -0.11 -7.86 0.35
CA THR A 87 0.82 -7.71 -0.76
C THR A 87 0.14 -6.90 -1.86
N GLU A 88 0.72 -5.75 -2.22
CA GLU A 88 0.27 -4.92 -3.33
C GLU A 88 0.52 -5.65 -4.66
N ILE A 89 -0.44 -5.56 -5.58
CA ILE A 89 -0.31 -6.09 -6.94
C ILE A 89 -0.58 -4.99 -7.94
N GLU A 90 0.13 -5.07 -9.07
CA GLU A 90 -0.02 -4.11 -10.15
C GLU A 90 -1.46 -4.10 -10.68
N SER A 91 -1.97 -2.89 -10.89
CA SER A 91 -3.35 -2.67 -11.26
C SER A 91 -3.51 -1.44 -12.14
N GLN A 92 -4.57 -1.41 -12.94
CA GLN A 92 -4.96 -0.25 -13.72
C GLN A 92 -6.43 0.07 -13.46
N ILE A 93 -6.79 1.35 -13.50
CA ILE A 93 -8.17 1.80 -13.44
C ILE A 93 -8.57 2.50 -14.72
N TYR A 94 -9.84 2.40 -15.08
CA TYR A 94 -10.41 3.13 -16.22
C TYR A 94 -11.91 3.36 -16.01
N GLY A 95 -12.56 4.13 -16.89
CA GLY A 95 -14.02 4.33 -16.81
C GLY A 95 -14.43 5.02 -15.50
N LEU A 96 -13.71 6.09 -15.14
CA LEU A 96 -13.86 6.85 -13.90
C LEU A 96 -15.24 7.54 -13.84
N GLU A 97 -15.97 7.32 -12.75
CA GLU A 97 -17.22 8.00 -12.45
C GLU A 97 -17.01 9.02 -11.33
N PHE A 98 -16.84 10.28 -11.72
CA PHE A 98 -16.49 11.38 -10.83
C PHE A 98 -17.66 11.83 -9.95
N ILE A 99 -17.36 12.15 -8.69
CA ILE A 99 -18.22 12.88 -7.76
C ILE A 99 -17.99 14.39 -7.95
N ASP A 100 -16.71 14.77 -8.09
CA ASP A 100 -16.23 16.14 -8.30
C ASP A 100 -14.94 16.12 -9.15
N ASN A 101 -14.16 17.20 -9.16
CA ASN A 101 -12.95 17.32 -10.00
C ASN A 101 -11.73 16.50 -9.49
N SER A 102 -11.80 15.89 -8.31
CA SER A 102 -10.68 15.17 -7.69
C SER A 102 -11.08 13.84 -7.05
N HIS A 103 -12.36 13.49 -7.05
CA HIS A 103 -12.85 12.25 -6.46
C HIS A 103 -13.76 11.48 -7.41
N ILE A 104 -13.64 10.16 -7.34
CA ILE A 104 -14.50 9.20 -8.02
C ILE A 104 -15.32 8.42 -6.99
N LYS A 105 -16.53 8.00 -7.39
CA LYS A 105 -17.35 7.03 -6.65
C LYS A 105 -17.28 5.64 -7.23
N ALA A 106 -16.84 5.49 -8.48
CA ALA A 106 -16.67 4.19 -9.11
C ALA A 106 -15.65 4.23 -10.24
N CYS A 107 -15.05 3.08 -10.53
CA CYS A 107 -14.24 2.85 -11.73
C CYS A 107 -14.26 1.37 -12.11
N ASN A 108 -13.77 1.06 -13.30
CA ASN A 108 -13.36 -0.29 -13.66
C ASN A 108 -11.92 -0.51 -13.19
N LEU A 109 -11.61 -1.71 -12.73
CA LEU A 109 -10.35 -2.10 -12.12
C LEU A 109 -9.83 -3.36 -12.80
N VAL A 110 -8.58 -3.30 -13.25
CA VAL A 110 -7.88 -4.40 -13.90
C VAL A 110 -6.64 -4.79 -13.10
N PHE A 111 -6.44 -6.09 -12.89
CA PHE A 111 -5.21 -6.65 -12.33
C PHE A 111 -5.05 -8.11 -12.77
N LEU A 112 -3.88 -8.70 -12.56
CA LEU A 112 -3.63 -10.12 -12.82
C LEU A 112 -3.69 -10.93 -11.53
N ILE A 113 -4.25 -12.14 -11.57
CA ILE A 113 -4.14 -13.08 -10.46
C ILE A 113 -2.68 -13.46 -10.22
N PRO A 114 -2.17 -13.39 -8.98
CA PRO A 114 -0.79 -13.76 -8.65
C PRO A 114 -0.45 -15.22 -9.01
N ALA A 115 0.82 -15.49 -9.27
CA ALA A 115 1.30 -16.84 -9.60
C ALA A 115 1.17 -17.82 -8.41
N GLU A 116 1.20 -17.29 -7.20
CA GLU A 116 1.10 -17.94 -5.90
C GLU A 116 -0.35 -18.15 -5.43
N ALA A 117 -1.34 -17.67 -6.19
CA ALA A 117 -2.75 -17.82 -5.88
C ALA A 117 -3.13 -19.30 -5.69
N ASN A 118 -3.95 -19.57 -4.67
CA ASN A 118 -4.34 -20.93 -4.30
C ASN A 118 -5.79 -21.05 -3.79
N GLY A 119 -6.59 -19.99 -3.95
CA GLY A 119 -8.00 -19.98 -3.55
C GLY A 119 -8.25 -19.59 -2.09
N LYS A 120 -7.20 -19.31 -1.31
CA LYS A 120 -7.34 -18.91 0.11
C LYS A 120 -7.13 -17.42 0.31
N GLU A 121 -6.50 -16.76 -0.66
CA GLU A 121 -6.19 -15.35 -0.57
C GLU A 121 -7.46 -14.49 -0.64
N LYS A 122 -7.42 -13.33 0.01
CA LYS A 122 -8.49 -12.33 -0.02
C LYS A 122 -8.00 -11.08 -0.73
N TYR A 123 -8.82 -10.55 -1.63
CA TYR A 123 -8.49 -9.36 -2.39
C TYR A 123 -9.15 -8.11 -1.78
N TYR A 124 -8.42 -7.01 -1.83
CA TYR A 124 -8.86 -5.71 -1.34
C TYR A 124 -8.47 -4.61 -2.32
N VAL A 125 -9.28 -3.56 -2.33
CA VAL A 125 -8.89 -2.25 -2.82
C VAL A 125 -8.60 -1.35 -1.62
N LEU A 126 -7.41 -0.76 -1.60
CA LEU A 126 -7.00 0.25 -0.63
C LEU A 126 -6.95 1.61 -1.34
N TYR A 127 -7.38 2.66 -0.66
CA TYR A 127 -7.44 4.01 -1.23
C TYR A 127 -7.54 5.08 -0.15
N ASP A 128 -7.44 6.33 -0.59
CA ASP A 128 -7.53 7.54 0.22
C ASP A 128 -8.50 8.52 -0.44
N ASP A 129 -9.13 9.38 0.36
CA ASP A 129 -9.92 10.52 -0.10
C ASP A 129 -9.04 11.76 -0.30
N SER A 130 -7.80 11.72 0.18
CA SER A 130 -6.82 12.79 0.05
C SER A 130 -5.80 12.48 -1.05
N GLU A 131 -5.07 13.52 -1.48
CA GLU A 131 -4.04 13.37 -2.50
C GLU A 131 -2.90 12.47 -2.03
N THR A 132 -2.63 11.42 -2.81
CA THR A 132 -1.55 10.46 -2.55
C THR A 132 -0.56 10.43 -3.72
N PRO A 133 0.67 9.95 -3.51
CA PRO A 133 1.54 9.59 -4.62
C PRO A 133 0.82 8.61 -5.58
N PRO A 134 1.08 8.69 -6.89
CA PRO A 134 0.55 7.70 -7.84
C PRO A 134 1.16 6.31 -7.58
N PRO A 135 0.52 5.23 -8.06
CA PRO A 135 1.15 3.91 -8.05
C PRO A 135 2.45 3.94 -8.86
N ASN A 136 3.48 3.24 -8.38
CA ASN A 136 4.81 3.21 -9.01
C ASN A 136 5.13 1.82 -9.55
N TYR A 137 4.32 1.37 -10.51
CA TYR A 137 4.50 0.07 -11.16
C TYR A 137 5.54 0.17 -12.29
N PRO A 138 6.41 -0.85 -12.45
CA PRO A 138 7.33 -0.92 -13.58
C PRO A 138 6.60 -0.86 -14.92
N ASP A 139 7.20 -0.16 -15.88
CA ASP A 139 6.72 -0.21 -17.26
C ASP A 139 7.19 -1.52 -17.91
N HIS A 140 6.23 -2.40 -18.18
CA HIS A 140 6.48 -3.70 -18.83
C HIS A 140 6.39 -3.62 -20.36
N LEU A 141 5.95 -2.48 -20.93
CA LEU A 141 5.77 -2.31 -22.38
C LEU A 141 7.00 -1.65 -22.99
N LYS A 142 7.88 -2.45 -23.59
CA LYS A 142 8.89 -1.95 -24.54
C LYS A 142 8.35 -2.10 -25.95
N VAL A 143 7.69 -1.07 -26.45
CA VAL A 143 7.36 -0.98 -27.88
C VAL A 143 8.53 -0.28 -28.55
N GLU A 144 9.27 -1.01 -29.40
CA GLU A 144 10.21 -0.37 -30.32
C GLU A 144 9.41 0.19 -31.49
N ASP A 145 9.53 1.49 -31.74
CA ASP A 145 8.95 2.12 -32.94
C ASP A 145 9.52 1.41 -34.17
N THR A 146 8.65 0.81 -34.98
CA THR A 146 9.02 0.13 -36.24
C THR A 146 8.78 1.03 -37.43
#